data_AF-A0AAQ3QBZ5-F1
#
_entry.id   AF-A0AAQ3QBZ5-F1
#
_cell.length_a   1.000
_cell.length_b   1.000
_cell.length_c   1.000
_cell.angle_alpha   90.00
_cell.angle_beta   90.00
_cell.angle_gamma   90.00
#
_symmetry.space_group_name_H-M   'P 1'
#
loop_
_entity.id
_entity.type
_entity.pdbx_description
1 polymer ?
#
loop_
_entity_poly.entity_id
_entity_poly.type
_entity_poly.pdbx_seq_one_letter_code
_entity_poly.pdbx_strand_id
1 'polypeptide(L)'
;MATEEDSAVKEPLDLIRLSLDERIYVKLRSDRELRGKLHAYDQHLNMILGDVEEIITTVEIDDETYEEIVRTTRRTVPFLFVRGDGVILVSPPLRTA
;
A
#
# COMPACT_ATOMS: atom_id res chain seq x y z
N MET A 1 27.69 22.42 0.42
CA MET A 1 27.82 21.38 1.45
C MET A 1 26.42 20.89 1.74
N ALA A 2 26.02 19.75 1.19
CA ALA A 2 24.77 19.10 1.59
C ALA A 2 24.99 18.58 3.02
N THR A 3 24.23 19.10 3.98
CA THR A 3 24.35 18.75 5.38
C THR A 3 23.86 17.32 5.60
N GLU A 4 24.59 16.55 6.41
CA GLU A 4 24.36 15.13 6.77
C GLU A 4 23.05 14.88 7.54
N GLU A 5 22.10 15.82 7.55
CA GLU A 5 20.85 15.73 8.31
C GLU A 5 19.71 15.03 7.56
N ASP A 6 19.84 14.79 6.25
CA ASP A 6 18.78 14.20 5.41
C ASP A 6 18.69 12.66 5.55
N SER A 7 19.54 12.03 6.38
CA SER A 7 19.51 10.58 6.65
C SER A 7 18.90 10.20 8.00
N ALA A 8 18.63 11.17 8.88
CA ALA A 8 18.04 10.88 10.18
C ALA A 8 16.51 10.83 10.04
N VAL A 9 15.94 9.63 10.12
CA VAL A 9 14.50 9.44 10.26
C VAL A 9 14.08 10.08 11.58
N LYS A 10 13.38 11.23 11.51
CA LYS A 10 12.89 11.94 12.70
C LYS A 10 11.43 11.64 12.96
N GLU A 11 10.65 11.50 11.88
CA GLU A 11 9.22 11.21 11.94
C GLU A 11 8.87 9.92 11.15
N PRO A 12 7.77 9.23 11.49
CA PRO A 12 7.35 8.04 10.75
C PRO A 12 7.13 8.28 9.25
N LEU A 13 6.70 9.49 8.87
CA LEU A 13 6.51 9.87 7.47
C LEU A 13 7.83 10.02 6.70
N ASP A 14 8.94 10.24 7.38
CA ASP A 14 10.27 10.28 6.74
C ASP A 14 10.66 8.92 6.19
N LEU A 15 10.24 7.82 6.84
CA LEU A 15 10.46 6.46 6.33
C LEU A 15 9.74 6.23 4.99
N ILE A 16 8.52 6.74 4.87
CA ILE A 16 7.75 6.68 3.63
C ILE A 16 8.41 7.55 2.55
N ARG A 17 8.96 8.71 2.93
CA ARG A 17 9.75 9.56 2.02
C ARG A 17 10.92 8.82 1.39
N LEU A 18 11.61 8.01 2.18
CA LEU A 18 12.72 7.18 1.69
C LEU A 18 12.27 6.08 0.72
N SER A 19 10.97 5.78 0.66
CA SER A 19 10.38 4.75 -0.22
C SER A 19 9.76 5.35 -1.50
N LEU A 20 9.97 6.65 -1.77
CA LEU A 20 9.59 7.28 -3.04
C LEU A 20 10.32 6.60 -4.20
N ASP A 21 9.60 6.38 -5.30
CA ASP A 21 10.05 5.63 -6.48
C ASP A 21 10.33 4.13 -6.21
N GLU A 22 10.03 3.62 -5.01
CA GLU A 22 10.12 2.19 -4.70
C GLU A 22 8.74 1.51 -4.72
N ARG A 23 8.74 0.17 -4.87
CA ARG A 23 7.52 -0.64 -4.74
C ARG A 23 7.18 -0.85 -3.27
N ILE A 24 5.99 -0.42 -2.88
CA ILE A 24 5.47 -0.54 -1.51
C ILE A 24 4.26 -1.48 -1.45
N TYR A 25 3.99 -1.98 -0.25
CA TYR A 25 2.76 -2.70 0.07
C TYR A 25 1.86 -1.81 0.93
N VAL A 26 0.58 -1.72 0.55
CA VAL A 26 -0.42 -0.92 1.26
C VAL A 26 -1.62 -1.81 1.59
N LYS A 27 -1.97 -1.91 2.87
CA LYS A 27 -3.21 -2.54 3.30
C LYS A 27 -4.28 -1.48 3.51
N LEU A 28 -5.39 -1.65 2.82
CA LEU A 28 -6.57 -0.81 2.94
C LEU A 28 -7.64 -1.49 3.82
N ARG A 29 -8.66 -0.73 4.21
CA ARG A 29 -9.91 -1.27 4.77
C ARG A 29 -10.60 -2.21 3.76
N SER A 30 -11.47 -3.06 4.28
CA SER A 30 -12.29 -4.00 3.50
C SER A 30 -11.48 -5.05 2.74
N ASP A 31 -10.47 -5.64 3.42
CA ASP A 31 -9.68 -6.78 2.92
C ASP A 31 -9.09 -6.56 1.52
N ARG A 32 -8.67 -5.32 1.28
CA ARG A 32 -8.08 -4.85 0.04
C ARG A 32 -6.62 -4.50 0.27
N GLU A 33 -5.77 -4.96 -0.64
CA GLU A 33 -4.33 -4.77 -0.59
C GLU A 33 -3.84 -4.23 -1.93
N LEU A 34 -2.86 -3.33 -1.89
CA LEU A 34 -2.22 -2.76 -3.06
C LEU A 34 -0.72 -2.99 -3.00
N ARG A 35 -0.14 -3.32 -4.16
CA ARG A 35 1.31 -3.36 -4.37
C ARG A 35 1.62 -2.49 -5.57
N GLY A 36 2.40 -1.44 -5.40
CA GLY A 36 2.65 -0.49 -6.48
C GLY A 36 3.84 0.40 -6.19
N LYS A 37 4.30 1.10 -7.22
CA LYS A 37 5.38 2.09 -7.11
C LYS A 37 4.84 3.38 -6.48
N LEU A 38 5.45 3.86 -5.41
CA LEU A 38 5.03 5.10 -4.76
C LEU A 38 5.57 6.32 -5.51
N HIS A 39 4.70 7.10 -6.16
CA HIS A 39 5.10 8.32 -6.87
C HIS A 39 5.01 9.56 -5.98
N ALA A 40 3.97 9.66 -5.16
CA ALA A 40 3.74 10.82 -4.29
C ALA A 40 2.85 10.44 -3.11
N TYR A 41 2.97 11.18 -2.01
CA TYR A 41 2.07 11.12 -0.87
C TYR A 41 1.97 12.48 -0.15
N ASP A 42 1.02 12.60 0.77
CA ASP A 42 0.87 13.76 1.65
C ASP A 42 0.74 13.36 3.13
N GLN A 43 0.58 14.35 4.02
CA GLN A 43 0.42 14.15 5.46
C GLN A 43 -0.83 13.34 5.85
N HIS A 44 -1.83 13.24 4.97
CA HIS A 44 -3.04 12.47 5.19
C HIS A 44 -2.89 11.03 4.71
N LEU A 45 -1.73 10.65 4.14
CA LEU A 45 -1.49 9.39 3.44
C LEU A 45 -2.36 9.21 2.20
N ASN A 46 -2.79 10.31 1.56
CA ASN A 46 -3.21 10.21 0.17
C ASN A 46 -1.99 9.83 -0.67
N MET A 47 -2.14 8.95 -1.66
CA MET A 47 -1.03 8.42 -2.44
C MET A 47 -1.33 8.39 -3.93
N ILE A 48 -0.28 8.58 -4.73
CA ILE A 48 -0.27 8.24 -6.16
C ILE A 48 0.61 7.02 -6.32
N LEU A 49 0.00 5.92 -6.78
CA LEU A 49 0.69 4.67 -7.04
C LEU A 49 0.71 4.38 -8.55
N GLY A 50 1.84 3.89 -9.05
CA GLY A 50 2.03 3.42 -10.42
C GLY A 50 2.23 1.90 -10.46
N ASP A 51 1.92 1.28 -11.61
CA ASP A 51 2.06 -0.16 -11.86
C ASP A 51 1.48 -1.02 -10.73
N VAL A 52 0.24 -0.70 -10.36
CA VAL A 52 -0.43 -1.21 -9.16
C VAL A 52 -1.03 -2.56 -9.41
N GLU A 53 -0.70 -3.54 -8.58
CA GLU A 53 -1.44 -4.77 -8.41
C GLU A 53 -2.37 -4.61 -7.20
N GLU A 54 -3.67 -4.74 -7.44
CA GLU A 54 -4.70 -4.73 -6.42
C GLU A 54 -5.21 -6.14 -6.16
N ILE A 55 -5.34 -6.47 -4.89
CA ILE A 55 -5.83 -7.75 -4.40
C ILE A 55 -7.04 -7.47 -3.51
N ILE A 56 -8.19 -8.05 -3.84
CA ILE A 56 -9.42 -7.96 -3.04
C ILE A 56 -9.74 -9.36 -2.55
N THR A 57 -9.87 -9.52 -1.24
CA THR A 57 -10.31 -10.78 -0.62
C THR A 57 -11.76 -10.64 -0.19
N THR A 58 -12.61 -11.57 -0.63
CA THR A 58 -14.03 -11.65 -0.25
C THR A 58 -14.30 -13.00 0.40
N VAL A 59 -15.12 -12.99 1.44
CA VAL A 59 -15.63 -14.21 2.07
C VAL A 59 -17.08 -14.38 1.63
N GLU A 60 -17.34 -15.44 0.89
CA GLU A 60 -18.69 -15.86 0.52
C GLU A 60 -19.10 -17.03 1.42
N ILE A 61 -20.33 -17.05 1.88
CA ILE A 61 -20.88 -18.18 2.66
C ILE A 61 -21.71 -19.00 1.70
N ASP A 62 -21.46 -20.29 1.63
CA ASP A 62 -22.29 -21.22 0.86
C ASP A 62 -23.64 -21.43 1.57
N ASP A 63 -24.74 -21.15 0.87
CA ASP A 63 -26.09 -21.16 1.47
C ASP A 63 -26.57 -22.56 1.88
N GLU A 64 -25.97 -23.63 1.33
CA GLU A 64 -26.37 -25.02 1.59
C GLU A 64 -25.51 -25.67 2.69
N THR A 65 -24.20 -25.42 2.64
CA THR A 65 -23.21 -26.06 3.53
C THR A 65 -22.78 -25.17 4.70
N TYR A 66 -23.09 -23.87 4.66
CA TYR A 66 -22.62 -22.84 5.60
C TYR A 66 -21.09 -22.74 5.70
N GLU A 67 -20.36 -23.24 4.70
CA GLU A 67 -18.91 -23.13 4.65
C GLU A 67 -18.48 -21.75 4.16
N GLU A 68 -17.39 -21.22 4.74
CA GLU A 68 -16.78 -19.96 4.31
C GLU A 68 -15.82 -20.20 3.14
N ILE A 69 -16.16 -19.64 1.97
CA ILE A 69 -15.35 -19.69 0.76
C ILE A 69 -14.61 -18.37 0.61
N VAL A 70 -13.29 -18.40 0.81
CA VAL A 70 -12.42 -17.24 0.61
C VAL A 70 -12.04 -17.14 -0.87
N ARG A 71 -12.43 -16.03 -1.51
CA ARG A 71 -12.06 -15.71 -2.90
C ARG A 71 -11.10 -14.52 -2.93
N THR A 72 -10.11 -14.59 -3.81
CA THR A 72 -9.15 -13.51 -4.02
C THR A 72 -9.17 -13.10 -5.48
N THR A 73 -9.54 -11.85 -5.75
CA THR A 73 -9.52 -11.27 -7.10
C THR A 73 -8.32 -10.34 -7.23
N ARG A 74 -7.61 -10.42 -8.36
CA ARG A 74 -6.46 -9.56 -8.67
C ARG A 74 -6.73 -8.72 -9.90
N ARG A 75 -6.33 -7.44 -9.86
CA ARG A 75 -6.32 -6.58 -11.05
C ARG A 75 -5.10 -5.68 -11.08
N THR A 76 -4.66 -5.33 -12.29
CA THR A 76 -3.54 -4.41 -12.50
C THR A 76 -4.04 -3.07 -12.99
N VAL A 77 -3.56 -1.98 -12.41
CA VAL A 77 -3.93 -0.60 -12.74
C VAL A 77 -2.66 0.20 -13.01
N PRO A 78 -2.52 0.87 -14.18
CA PRO A 78 -1.31 1.62 -14.52
C PRO A 78 -1.01 2.76 -13.54
N PHE A 79 -2.04 3.52 -13.16
CA PHE A 79 -1.95 4.60 -12.18
C PHE A 79 -3.21 4.64 -11.32
N LEU A 80 -3.04 4.83 -10.02
CA LEU A 80 -4.11 4.86 -9.04
C LEU A 80 -3.87 5.99 -8.02
N PHE A 81 -4.88 6.85 -7.85
CA PHE A 81 -4.97 7.72 -6.68
C PHE A 81 -5.66 6.97 -5.54
N VAL A 82 -5.05 7.01 -4.35
CA VAL A 82 -5.55 6.38 -3.13
C VAL A 82 -5.81 7.47 -2.09
N ARG A 83 -7.01 7.45 -1.50
CA ARG A 83 -7.37 8.34 -0.39
C ARG A 83 -6.87 7.76 0.94
N GLY A 84 -6.25 8.61 1.75
CA GLY A 84 -5.58 8.23 3.00
C GLY A 84 -6.49 7.67 4.09
N ASP A 85 -7.77 8.08 4.15
CA ASP A 85 -8.74 7.59 5.14
C ASP A 85 -8.91 6.06 5.13
N GLY A 86 -8.66 5.42 3.98
CA GLY A 86 -8.77 3.97 3.81
C GLY A 86 -7.49 3.20 4.13
N VAL A 87 -6.35 3.88 4.31
CA VAL A 87 -5.05 3.26 4.56
C VAL A 87 -4.97 2.79 6.01
N ILE A 88 -4.65 1.51 6.21
CA ILE A 88 -4.43 0.93 7.54
C ILE A 88 -2.94 0.79 7.81
N LEU A 89 -2.18 0.32 6.82
CA LEU A 89 -0.75 0.05 6.96
C LEU A 89 -0.05 0.28 5.63
N VAL A 90 1.17 0.81 5.73
CA VAL A 90 2.15 0.92 4.64
C VAL A 90 3.39 0.15 5.06
N SER A 91 3.87 -0.73 4.19
CA SER A 91 5.14 -1.43 4.38
C SER A 91 6.09 -1.07 3.23
N PRO A 92 7.30 -0.57 3.54
CA PRO A 92 8.33 -0.32 2.55
C PRO A 92 8.83 -1.63 1.92
N PRO A 93 9.55 -1.58 0.79
CA PRO A 93 10.21 -2.77 0.24
C PRO A 93 11.19 -3.37 1.26
N LEU A 94 11.38 -4.68 1.19
CA LEU A 94 12.44 -5.36 1.94
C LEU A 94 13.79 -4.86 1.41
N ARG A 95 14.42 -3.94 2.15
CA ARG A 95 15.81 -3.56 1.91
C ARG A 95 16.67 -4.73 2.33
N THR A 96 17.12 -5.51 1.36
CA THR A 96 18.13 -6.55 1.61
C THR A 96 19.44 -5.80 1.79
N ALA A 97 20.01 -5.86 2.99
CA ALA A 97 21.32 -5.28 3.31
C ALA A 97 22.45 -6.00 2.56
#